data_AF-G7GU22-F1
#
_entry.id   AF-G7GU22-F1
#
_cell.length_a   1.000
_cell.length_b   1.000
_cell.length_c   1.000
_cell.angle_alpha   90.00
_cell.angle_beta   90.00
_cell.angle_gamma   90.00
#
_symmetry.space_group_name_H-M   'P 1'
#
loop_
_entity.id
_entity.type
_entity.pdbx_description
1 polymer ?
#
loop_
_entity_poly.entity_id
_entity_poly.type
_entity_poly.pdbx_seq_one_letter_code
_entity_poly.pdbx_strand_id
1 'polypeptide(L)' 'MPGRGAWLHPREECLSRAVRRKAFGPALRVHGLTVTHSDLSELVGEINDQRQAAEDMSTP' A
#
# COMPACT_ATOMS: atom_id res chain seq x y z
N MET A 1 -13.36 -14.48 -5.24
CA MET A 1 -12.89 -13.10 -5.47
C MET A 1 -11.90 -13.14 -6.64
N PRO A 2 -12.23 -12.64 -7.86
CA PRO A 2 -11.33 -12.74 -9.00
C PRO A 2 -10.41 -11.53 -9.00
N GLY A 3 -9.29 -11.63 -8.28
CA GLY A 3 -8.30 -10.57 -8.26
C GLY A 3 -7.09 -11.04 -7.48
N ARG A 4 -5.99 -11.33 -8.17
CA ARG A 4 -4.69 -11.58 -7.54
C ARG A 4 -4.11 -10.22 -7.19
N GLY A 5 -3.85 -9.96 -5.92
CA GLY A 5 -3.39 -8.65 -5.45
C GLY A 5 -2.67 -8.76 -4.11
N ALA A 6 -1.81 -7.77 -3.84
CA ALA A 6 -1.18 -7.59 -2.54
C ALA A 6 -2.04 -6.61 -1.72
N TRP A 7 -2.71 -7.12 -0.68
CA TRP A 7 -3.40 -6.25 0.28
C TRP A 7 -2.41 -5.73 1.30
N LEU A 8 -2.42 -4.42 1.50
CA LEU A 8 -1.58 -3.71 2.44
C LEU A 8 -2.39 -2.64 3.15
N HIS A 9 -2.06 -2.36 4.41
CA HIS A 9 -2.60 -1.18 5.09
C HIS A 9 -2.06 0.10 4.44
N PRO A 10 -2.86 1.18 4.39
CA PRO A 10 -2.42 2.49 3.89
C PRO A 10 -1.54 3.18 4.94
N ARG A 11 -0.42 2.55 5.28
CA ARG A 11 0.59 3.06 6.22
C ARG A 11 1.96 2.90 5.59
N GLU A 12 2.78 3.93 5.65
CA GLU A 12 4.14 3.91 5.10
C GLU A 12 5.00 2.79 5.72
N GLU A 13 4.84 2.53 7.02
CA GLU A 13 5.52 1.43 7.71
C GLU A 13 5.19 0.06 7.10
N CYS A 14 3.94 -0.15 6.69
CA CYS A 14 3.49 -1.39 6.07
C CYS A 14 4.10 -1.50 4.66
N LEU A 15 4.14 -0.38 3.91
CA LEU A 15 4.76 -0.31 2.58
C LEU A 15 6.25 -0.62 2.64
N SER A 16 6.98 0.02 3.55
CA SER A 16 8.40 -0.22 3.79
C SER A 16 8.71 -1.69 4.09
N ARG A 17 7.88 -2.35 4.91
CA ARG A 17 8.04 -3.77 5.23
C ARG A 17 7.73 -4.67 4.02
N ALA A 18 6.71 -4.34 3.23
CA ALA A 18 6.33 -5.10 2.05
C ALA A 18 7.39 -5.02 0.93
N VAL A 19 7.94 -3.82 0.70
CA VAL A 19 9.04 -3.57 -0.24
C VAL A 19 10.29 -4.33 0.20
N ARG A 20 10.70 -4.22 1.47
CA ARG A 20 11.91 -4.90 2.01
C ARG A 20 11.84 -6.42 1.88
N ARG A 21 10.63 -6.99 1.98
CA ARG A 21 10.39 -8.44 1.86
C ARG A 21 10.11 -8.89 0.42
N LYS A 22 10.11 -7.97 -0.55
CA LYS A 22 9.76 -8.25 -1.95
C LYS A 22 8.39 -8.92 -2.08
N ALA A 23 7.40 -8.48 -1.31
CA ALA A 23 6.09 -9.14 -1.21
C ALA A 23 5.24 -9.02 -2.49
N PHE A 24 5.45 -7.97 -3.29
CA PHE A 24 4.65 -7.69 -4.48
C PHE A 24 4.90 -8.66 -5.64
N GLY A 25 6.16 -9.05 -5.87
CA GLY A 25 6.52 -10.04 -6.91
C GLY A 25 5.73 -11.35 -6.81
N PRO A 26 5.77 -12.07 -5.66
CA PRO A 26 5.00 -13.31 -5.49
C PRO A 26 3.49 -13.09 -5.40
N ALA A 27 3.03 -11.97 -4.84
CA ALA A 27 1.60 -11.67 -4.76
C ALA A 27 0.97 -11.41 -6.14
N LEU A 28 1.71 -10.77 -7.04
CA LEU A 28 1.27 -10.46 -8.41
C LEU A 28 1.73 -11.52 -9.43
N ARG A 29 2.62 -12.43 -9.04
CA ARG A 29 3.27 -13.43 -9.92
C ARG A 29 3.97 -12.79 -11.13
N VAL A 30 4.52 -11.60 -10.94
CA VAL A 30 5.29 -10.89 -11.97
C VAL A 30 6.77 -11.09 -11.68
N HIS A 31 7.45 -11.81 -12.57
CA HIS A 31 8.90 -11.98 -12.51
C HIS A 31 9.61 -10.65 -12.83
N GLY A 32 10.65 -10.32 -12.07
CA GLY A 32 11.43 -9.09 -12.26
C GLY A 32 10.76 -7.82 -11.71
N LEU A 33 9.59 -7.93 -11.08
CA LEU A 33 8.93 -6.78 -10.46
C LEU A 33 9.75 -6.28 -9.28
N THR A 34 10.35 -5.12 -9.45
CA THR A 34 11.05 -4.38 -8.40
C THR A 34 10.17 -3.20 -8.04
N VAL A 35 9.62 -3.23 -6.83
CA VAL A 35 8.84 -2.13 -6.27
C VAL A 35 9.72 -1.44 -5.24
N THR A 36 9.93 -0.14 -5.37
CA THR A 36 10.62 0.66 -4.37
C THR A 36 9.62 1.42 -3.50
N HIS A 37 10.07 1.88 -2.32
CA HIS A 37 9.22 2.64 -1.42
C HIS A 37 8.77 3.96 -2.05
N SER A 38 9.70 4.63 -2.74
CA SER A 38 9.47 5.92 -3.41
C SER A 38 8.39 5.83 -4.49
N ASP A 39 8.27 4.69 -5.17
CA ASP A 39 7.25 4.50 -6.22
C ASP A 39 5.82 4.54 -5.67
N LEU A 40 5.63 4.25 -4.38
CA LEU A 40 4.32 4.06 -3.77
C LEU A 40 4.05 4.98 -2.56
N SER A 41 5.04 5.69 -2.04
CA SER A 41 4.88 6.53 -0.84
C SER A 41 3.90 7.68 -1.07
N GLU A 42 3.96 8.34 -2.23
CA GLU A 42 3.04 9.43 -2.58
C GLU A 42 1.60 8.93 -2.65
N LEU A 43 1.38 7.81 -3.34
CA LEU A 43 0.05 7.18 -3.48
C LEU A 43 -0.50 6.69 -2.13
N VAL A 44 0.35 6.12 -1.28
CA VAL A 44 -0.05 5.65 0.06
C VAL A 44 -0.38 6.83 0.97
N GLY A 45 0.34 7.96 0.85
CA GLY A 45 0.03 9.20 1.54
C GLY A 45 -1.36 9.73 1.20
N GLU A 46 -1.68 9.83 -0.10
CA GLU A 46 -3.01 10.26 -0.56
C GLU A 46 -4.15 9.37 -0.03
N ILE A 47 -3.94 8.04 -0.01
CA ILE A 47 -4.93 7.11 0.53
C ILE A 47 -5.11 7.33 2.03
N ASN A 48 -4.04 7.61 2.77
CA ASN A 48 -4.11 7.84 4.21
C ASN A 48 -4.87 9.14 4.53
N ASP A 49 -4.61 10.21 3.80
CA ASP A 49 -5.28 11.51 3.97
C ASP A 49 -6.79 11.42 3.71
N GLN A 50 -7.21 10.65 2.71
CA GLN A 50 -8.63 10.43 2.42
C GLN A 50 -9.35 9.64 3.52
N ARG A 51 -8.65 8.72 4.21
CA ARG A 51 -9.26 7.99 5.33
C ARG A 51 -9.38 8.84 6.59
N GLN A 52 -8.36 9.64 6.89
CA GLN A 52 -8.39 10.56 8.02
C GLN A 52 -9.49 11.63 7.85
N ALA A 53 -9.65 12.19 6.64
CA ALA A 53 -10.73 13.14 6.35
C ALA A 53 -12.14 12.54 6.54
N ALA A 54 -12.31 11.24 6.33
CA ALA A 54 -13.57 10.54 6.58
C ALA A 54 -13.79 10.21 8.07
N GLU A 55 -12.72 9.95 8.83
CA GLU A 55 -12.76 9.66 10.27
C GLU A 55 -12.98 10.94 11.11
N ASP A 56 -12.37 12.07 10.73
CA ASP A 56 -12.54 13.36 11.42
C ASP A 56 -13.94 13.98 11.23
N MET A 57 -14.66 13.63 10.15
CA MET A 57 -16.04 14.08 9.94
C MET A 57 -17.07 13.24 10.71
N SER A 58 -16.62 12.22 11.45
CA SER A 58 -17.46 11.32 12.25
C SER A 58 -17.24 11.47 13.76
N THR A 59 -16.54 12.51 14.22
CA THR A 59 -16.40 12.83 15.65
C THR A 59 -17.28 14.05 15.98
N PRO A 60 -18.36 13.88 16.79
CA PRO A 60 -19.13 15.00 17.34
C PRO A 60 -18.33 15.85 18.34
#